data_AF-A0A529SII2-F1
#
_entry.id   AF-A0A529SII2-F1
#
_cell.length_a   1.000
_cell.length_b   1.000
_cell.length_c   1.000
_cell.angle_alpha   90.00
_cell.angle_beta   90.00
_cell.angle_gamma   90.00
#
_symmetry.space_group_name_H-M   'P 1'
#
loop_
_entity.id
_entity.type
_entity.pdbx_description
1 polymer ?
#
loop_
_entity_poly.entity_id
_entity_poly.type
_entity_poly.pdbx_seq_one_letter_code
_entity_poly.pdbx_strand_id
1 'polypeptide(L)' 'DYVRAVVREDAGTLVATPFGIQDSSMLRMLADANGLIVREPFALAAEVGAECSVLMLR' A
#
# COMPACT_ATOMS: atom_id res chain seq x y z
N ASP A 1 6.87 8.02 2.42
CA ASP A 1 6.63 6.80 3.20
C ASP A 1 6.17 5.69 2.27
N TYR A 2 6.58 4.45 2.54
CA TYR A 2 6.20 3.27 1.76
C TYR A 2 5.33 2.36 2.63
N VAL A 3 4.02 2.42 2.41
CA VAL A 3 3.06 1.65 3.20
C VAL A 3 2.82 0.33 2.48
N ARG A 4 3.08 -0.79 3.15
CA ARG A 4 2.83 -2.12 2.57
C ARG A 4 1.34 -2.33 2.38
N ALA A 5 0.97 -2.86 1.22
CA ALA A 5 -0.41 -3.08 0.83
C ALA A 5 -0.56 -4.36 0.00
N VAL A 6 -1.80 -4.85 -0.07
CA VAL A 6 -2.23 -5.77 -1.13
C VAL A 6 -2.92 -4.94 -2.20
N VAL A 7 -2.39 -5.01 -3.41
CA VAL A 7 -2.95 -4.40 -4.61
C VAL A 7 -3.69 -5.48 -5.39
N ARG A 8 -4.96 -5.23 -5.70
CA ARG A 8 -5.79 -6.11 -6.54
C ARG A 8 -6.37 -5.29 -7.68
N GLU A 9 -6.64 -5.96 -8.78
CA GLU A 9 -7.47 -5.37 -9.83
C GLU A 9 -8.94 -5.63 -9.50
N ASP A 10 -9.73 -4.55 -9.49
CA ASP A 10 -11.18 -4.57 -9.34
C ASP A 10 -11.79 -3.73 -10.47
N ALA A 11 -12.65 -4.35 -11.28
CA ALA A 11 -13.30 -3.69 -12.43
C ALA A 11 -12.34 -2.92 -13.36
N GLY A 12 -11.12 -3.43 -13.57
CA GLY A 12 -10.08 -2.79 -14.40
C GLY A 12 -9.33 -1.64 -13.73
N THR A 13 -9.53 -1.43 -12.42
CA THR A 13 -8.83 -0.43 -11.61
C THR A 13 -8.00 -1.12 -10.53
N LEU A 14 -6.81 -0.60 -10.24
CA LEU A 14 -6.00 -1.11 -9.14
C LEU A 14 -6.49 -0.52 -7.81
N VAL A 15 -6.83 -1.41 -6.87
CA VAL A 15 -7.23 -1.07 -5.50
C VAL A 15 -6.14 -1.52 -4.55
N ALA A 16 -5.51 -0.57 -3.86
CA ALA A 16 -4.50 -0.83 -2.85
C ALA A 16 -5.10 -0.79 -1.45
N THR A 17 -5.00 -1.90 -0.72
CA THR A 17 -5.44 -1.99 0.68
C THR A 17 -4.21 -2.09 1.59
N PRO A 18 -3.92 -1.07 2.41
CA PRO A 18 -2.78 -1.10 3.32
C PRO A 18 -3.00 -2.11 4.45
N PHE A 19 -1.92 -2.73 4.93
CA PHE A 19 -2.00 -3.54 6.14
C PHE A 19 -2.15 -2.65 7.39
N GLY A 20 -2.93 -3.12 8.37
CA GLY A 20 -3.21 -2.35 9.58
C GLY A 20 -2.01 -2.11 10.49
N ILE A 21 -1.00 -2.98 10.45
CA ILE A 21 0.25 -2.84 11.21
C ILE A 21 1.40 -2.58 10.22
N GLN A 22 2.26 -1.61 10.49
CA GLN A 22 3.34 -1.19 9.60
C GLN A 22 4.72 -1.21 10.28
N ASP A 23 4.91 -2.09 11.26
CA ASP A 23 6.19 -2.29 11.92
C ASP A 23 7.23 -2.90 10.98
N SER A 24 8.41 -2.28 10.92
CA SER A 24 9.51 -2.70 10.03
C SER A 24 10.07 -4.08 10.36
N SER A 25 9.82 -4.59 11.58
CA SER A 25 10.22 -5.92 12.03
C SER A 25 9.27 -7.04 11.57
N MET A 26 8.12 -6.72 10.97
CA MET A 26 7.13 -7.70 10.53
C MET A 26 7.46 -8.27 9.14
N LEU A 27 8.45 -9.16 9.07
CA LEU A 27 8.88 -9.81 7.83
C LEU A 27 7.77 -10.59 7.10
N ARG A 28 6.79 -11.15 7.84
CA ARG A 28 5.68 -11.90 7.24
C ARG A 28 4.76 -11.01 6.39
N MET A 29 4.48 -9.79 6.83
CA MET A 29 3.65 -8.86 6.04
C MET A 29 4.40 -8.24 4.86
N LEU A 30 5.74 -8.23 4.89
CA LEU A 30 6.53 -7.92 3.71
C LEU A 30 6.40 -9.03 2.65
N ALA A 31 6.33 -10.29 3.06
CA ALA A 31 6.17 -11.42 2.14
C ALA A 31 4.76 -11.50 1.53
N ASP A 32 3.72 -11.09 2.27
CA ASP A 32 2.34 -11.10 1.80
C ASP A 32 1.96 -9.83 0.99
N ALA A 33 2.77 -8.77 1.07
CA ALA A 33 2.58 -7.56 0.28
C ALA A 33 3.00 -7.80 -1.17
N ASN A 34 2.11 -7.50 -2.12
CA ASN A 34 2.44 -7.47 -3.55
C ASN A 34 2.59 -6.03 -4.07
N GLY A 35 2.54 -5.02 -3.19
CA GLY A 35 2.72 -3.63 -3.56
C GLY A 35 2.96 -2.71 -2.36
N LEU A 36 3.46 -1.52 -2.67
CA LEU A 36 3.70 -0.44 -1.71
C LEU A 36 2.94 0.80 -2.16
N ILE A 37 2.15 1.40 -1.27
CA ILE A 37 1.58 2.73 -1.48
C ILE A 37 2.69 3.76 -1.23
N VAL A 38 2.94 4.60 -2.22
CA VAL A 38 3.96 5.66 -2.18
C VAL A 38 3.32 6.93 -1.67
N ARG A 39 3.71 7.36 -0.47
CA ARG A 39 3.29 8.64 0.12
C ARG A 39 4.43 9.63 0.07
N GLU A 40 4.13 10.86 -0.35
CA GLU A 40 5.10 11.96 -0.28
C GLU A 40 5.49 12.24 1.18
N PRO A 41 6.72 12.74 1.43
CA PRO A 41 7.11 13.19 2.76
C PRO A 41 6.09 14.21 3.31
N PHE A 42 5.68 14.02 4.57
CA PHE A 42 4.73 14.90 5.28
C PHE A 42 3.31 14.98 4.67
N ALA A 43 2.96 14.09 3.74
CA ALA A 43 1.61 14.00 3.22
C ALA A 43 0.59 13.76 4.36
N LEU A 44 -0.56 14.44 4.27
CA LEU A 44 -1.67 14.22 5.18
C LEU A 44 -2.22 12.80 5.08
N ALA A 45 -3.02 12.40 6.07
CA ALA A 45 -3.76 11.14 5.98
C ALA A 45 -4.68 11.20 4.75
N ALA A 46 -4.64 10.15 3.94
CA ALA A 46 -5.52 10.01 2.80
C ALA A 46 -6.83 9.35 3.25
N GLU A 47 -7.95 9.81 2.69
CA GLU A 47 -9.25 9.19 2.88
C GLU A 47 -9.36 7.88 2.10
N VAL A 48 -10.28 7.01 2.53
CA VAL A 48 -10.56 5.76 1.81
C VAL A 48 -11.07 6.08 0.41
N GLY A 49 -10.48 5.45 -0.60
CA GLY A 49 -10.82 5.68 -2.02
C GLY A 49 -10.09 6.85 -2.66
N ALA A 50 -9.24 7.57 -1.93
CA ALA A 50 -8.36 8.57 -2.52
C ALA A 50 -7.38 7.91 -3.51
N GLU A 51 -7.10 8.62 -4.61
CA GLU A 51 -6.09 8.20 -5.57
C GLU A 51 -4.71 8.16 -4.91
N CYS A 52 -3.93 7.13 -5.23
CA CYS A 52 -2.58 6.99 -4.73
C CYS A 52 -1.67 6.29 -5.73
N SER A 53 -0.37 6.57 -5.62
CA SER A 53 0.65 5.90 -6.41
C SER A 53 1.03 4.58 -5.74
N VAL A 54 1.08 3.52 -6.54
CA VAL A 54 1.50 2.19 -6.07
C VAL A 54 2.74 1.72 -6.80
N LEU A 55 3.67 1.12 -6.05
CA LEU A 55 4.81 0.39 -6.57
C LEU A 55 4.54 -1.10 -6.42
N MET A 56 4.35 -1.81 -7.53
CA MET A 56 4.12 -3.27 -7.52
C MET A 56 5.41 -4.02 -7.17
N LEU A 57 5.31 -4.96 -6.23
CA LEU A 57 6.37 -5.89 -5.88
C LEU A 57 6.15 -7.17 -6.70
N ARG A 58 7.20 -7.62 -7.40
CA ARG A 58 7.15 -8.82 -8.25
C ARG A 58 7.25 -10.10 -7.43
#